data_AF-A0A0S9MSA3-F1
#
_entry.id   AF-A0A0S9MSA3-F1
#
_cell.length_a   1.000
_cell.length_b   1.000
_cell.length_c   1.000
_cell.angle_alpha   90.00
_cell.angle_beta   90.00
_cell.angle_gamma   90.00
#
_symmetry.space_group_name_H-M   'P 1'
#
loop_
_entity.id
_entity.type
_entity.pdbx_description
1 polymer ?
#
loop_
_entity_poly.entity_id
_entity_poly.type
_entity_poly.pdbx_seq_one_letter_code
_entity_poly.pdbx_strand_id
1 'polypeptide(L)'
;MQSLEIRTRLEHCQRLLGTIAVPPELDGLAADLIDHLIQLHDARRLTPAFLQLSMRAFEGIEALERVVAPLAEIAGAQAEAEGHKELTERSGLPWVVSRYDPLDA
;
A
#
# COMPACT_ATOMS: atom_id res chain seq x y z
N MET A 1 -10.44 15.63 5.94
CA MET A 1 -9.21 15.68 6.77
C MET A 1 -8.33 14.46 6.58
N GLN A 2 -8.85 13.22 6.68
CA GLN A 2 -8.05 11.99 6.58
C GLN A 2 -7.20 11.85 5.29
N SER A 3 -7.71 12.28 4.13
CA SER A 3 -6.97 12.20 2.86
C SER A 3 -5.71 13.10 2.83
N LEU A 4 -5.72 14.27 3.48
CA LEU A 4 -4.52 15.11 3.55
C LEU A 4 -3.46 14.49 4.47
N GLU A 5 -3.89 13.84 5.55
CA GLU A 5 -3.02 13.18 6.52
C GLU A 5 -2.32 11.96 5.89
N ILE A 6 -3.05 11.14 5.12
CA ILE A 6 -2.49 10.01 4.39
C ILE A 6 -1.45 10.48 3.36
N ARG A 7 -1.77 11.51 2.57
CA ARG A 7 -0.81 12.10 1.62
C ARG A 7 0.46 12.57 2.31
N THR A 8 0.33 13.32 3.41
CA THR A 8 1.48 13.84 4.17
C THR A 8 2.37 12.70 4.69
N ARG A 9 1.78 11.59 5.12
CA ARG A 9 2.52 10.40 5.56
C ARG A 9 3.21 9.69 4.41
N LEU A 10 2.58 9.56 3.24
CA LEU A 10 3.23 9.00 2.04
C LEU A 10 4.42 9.85 1.57
N GLU A 11 4.28 11.18 1.59
CA GLU A 11 5.39 12.10 1.28
C GLU A 11 6.51 12.05 2.33
N HIS A 12 6.18 11.66 3.57
CA HIS A 12 7.19 11.37 4.59
C HIS A 12 7.95 10.08 4.28
N CYS A 13 7.25 9.01 3.86
CA CYS A 13 7.86 7.75 3.41
C CYS A 13 8.81 7.98 2.22
N GLN A 14 8.40 8.81 1.24
CA GLN A 14 9.24 9.16 0.09
C GLN A 14 10.54 9.87 0.52
N ARG A 15 10.45 10.81 1.45
CA ARG A 15 11.63 11.49 2.01
C ARG A 15 12.52 10.55 2.78
N LEU A 16 11.95 9.66 3.60
CA LEU A 16 12.70 8.65 4.34
C LEU A 16 13.48 7.73 3.40
N LEU A 17 12.85 7.29 2.30
CA LEU A 17 13.50 6.47 1.29
C LEU A 17 14.79 7.13 0.77
N GLY A 18 14.74 8.43 0.46
CA GLY A 18 15.92 9.19 0.02
C GLY A 18 17.01 9.40 1.09
N THR A 19 16.74 9.08 2.36
CA THR A 19 17.73 9.13 3.45
C THR A 19 18.35 7.77 3.78
N ILE A 20 17.77 6.69 3.25
CA ILE A 20 18.19 5.31 3.53
C ILE A 20 19.14 4.87 2.41
N ALA A 21 20.21 4.17 2.79
CA ALA A 21 21.07 3.51 1.82
C ALA A 21 20.38 2.22 1.32
N VAL A 22 19.45 2.38 0.38
CA VAL A 22 18.78 1.27 -0.30
C VAL A 22 19.74 0.68 -1.34
N PRO A 23 19.70 -0.64 -1.60
CA PRO A 23 20.43 -1.21 -2.74
C PRO A 23 20.07 -0.46 -4.04
N PRO A 24 21.05 -0.10 -4.88
CA PRO A 24 20.81 0.76 -6.05
C PRO A 24 19.84 0.12 -7.08
N GLU A 25 19.73 -1.21 -7.05
CA GLU A 25 18.80 -1.99 -7.88
C GLU A 25 17.33 -1.82 -7.44
N LEU A 26 17.13 -1.49 -6.16
CA LEU A 26 15.83 -1.36 -5.51
C LEU A 26 15.46 0.10 -5.24
N ASP A 27 16.41 1.02 -5.25
CA ASP A 27 16.19 2.44 -5.01
C ASP A 27 15.16 3.03 -5.99
N GLY A 28 15.35 2.80 -7.29
CA GLY A 28 14.40 3.22 -8.32
C GLY A 28 13.03 2.56 -8.16
N LEU A 29 13.00 1.25 -7.92
CA LEU A 29 11.76 0.49 -7.74
C LEU A 29 10.97 0.97 -6.51
N ALA A 30 11.65 1.22 -5.39
CA ALA A 30 11.03 1.70 -4.17
C ALA A 30 10.51 3.13 -4.35
N ALA A 31 11.26 3.99 -5.04
CA ALA A 31 10.83 5.35 -5.35
C ALA A 31 9.57 5.35 -6.24
N ASP A 32 9.59 4.55 -7.32
CA ASP A 32 8.45 4.39 -8.23
C ASP A 32 7.22 3.84 -7.51
N LEU A 33 7.40 2.88 -6.61
CA LEU A 33 6.29 2.29 -5.88
C LEU A 33 5.66 3.28 -4.88
N ILE A 34 6.47 4.06 -4.16
CA ILE A 34 5.93 5.12 -3.27
C ILE A 34 5.24 6.21 -4.08
N ASP A 35 5.80 6.62 -5.22
CA ASP A 35 5.16 7.58 -6.12
C ASP A 35 3.81 7.06 -6.63
N HIS A 36 3.76 5.78 -7.01
CA HIS A 36 2.53 5.14 -7.43
C HIS A 36 1.46 5.10 -6.32
N LEU A 37 1.85 4.86 -5.05
CA LEU A 37 0.92 4.92 -3.92
C LEU A 37 0.34 6.34 -3.73
N ILE A 38 1.14 7.38 -3.92
CA ILE A 38 0.68 8.78 -3.88
C ILE A 38 -0.32 9.03 -5.02
N GLN A 39 -0.01 8.60 -6.25
CA GLN A 39 -0.92 8.74 -7.38
C GLN A 39 -2.26 8.01 -7.14
N LEU A 40 -2.21 6.78 -6.60
CA LEU A 40 -3.42 6.03 -6.25
C LEU A 40 -4.25 6.73 -5.17
N HIS A 41 -3.57 7.31 -4.17
CA HIS A 41 -4.24 8.08 -3.13
C HIS A 41 -4.92 9.33 -3.71
N ASP A 42 -4.23 10.07 -4.57
CA ASP A 42 -4.75 11.27 -5.24
C ASP A 42 -5.95 10.95 -6.14
N ALA A 43 -5.92 9.79 -6.79
CA ALA A 43 -7.05 9.25 -7.54
C ALA A 43 -8.19 8.70 -6.65
N ARG A 44 -8.02 8.69 -5.31
CA ARG A 44 -8.90 8.03 -4.32
C ARG A 44 -9.15 6.55 -4.60
N ARG A 45 -8.15 5.87 -5.16
CA ARG A 45 -8.13 4.43 -5.47
C ARG A 45 -7.20 3.64 -4.58
N LEU A 46 -6.53 4.29 -3.64
CA LEU A 46 -5.65 3.62 -2.67
C LEU A 46 -6.48 2.79 -1.71
N THR A 47 -6.34 1.47 -1.80
CA THR A 47 -6.99 0.50 -0.91
C THR A 47 -6.01 -0.09 0.10
N PRO A 48 -6.48 -0.49 1.29
CA PRO A 48 -5.66 -1.19 2.28
C PRO A 48 -4.95 -2.43 1.73
N ALA A 49 -5.62 -3.20 0.87
CA ALA A 49 -5.05 -4.40 0.26
C ALA A 49 -3.86 -4.08 -0.67
N PHE A 50 -3.92 -2.98 -1.41
CA PHE A 50 -2.82 -2.58 -2.28
C PHE A 50 -1.61 -2.08 -1.48
N LEU A 51 -1.84 -1.39 -0.36
CA LEU A 51 -0.78 -1.03 0.58
C LEU A 51 -0.10 -2.28 1.16
N GLN A 52 -0.87 -3.29 1.57
CA GLN A 52 -0.31 -4.56 2.05
C GLN A 52 0.51 -5.30 0.99
N LEU A 53 0.00 -5.38 -0.24
CA LEU A 53 0.74 -5.99 -1.34
C LEU A 53 2.06 -5.25 -1.61
N SER A 54 2.03 -3.92 -1.54
CA SER A 54 3.20 -3.08 -1.72
C SER A 54 4.24 -3.29 -0.61
N MET A 55 3.81 -3.43 0.65
CA MET A 55 4.71 -3.74 1.77
C MET A 55 5.37 -5.11 1.61
N ARG A 56 4.66 -6.11 1.07
CA ARG A 56 5.25 -7.43 0.79
C ARG A 56 6.37 -7.38 -0.25
N ALA A 57 6.34 -6.42 -1.18
CA ALA A 57 7.44 -6.22 -2.13
C ALA A 57 8.73 -5.74 -1.44
N PHE A 58 8.63 -5.21 -0.22
CA PHE A 58 9.74 -4.77 0.61
C PHE A 58 10.09 -5.75 1.75
N GLU A 59 9.38 -6.87 1.84
CA GLU A 59 9.59 -7.88 2.87
C GLU A 59 10.98 -8.52 2.73
N GLY A 60 11.72 -8.61 3.83
CA GLY A 60 13.08 -9.15 3.85
C GLY A 60 14.19 -8.14 3.53
N ILE A 61 13.85 -6.87 3.27
CA ILE A 61 14.85 -5.80 3.07
C ILE A 61 14.94 -4.94 4.34
N GLU A 62 15.92 -5.24 5.21
CA GLU A 62 16.12 -4.52 6.49
C GLU A 62 16.21 -2.99 6.33
N ALA A 63 16.84 -2.53 5.23
CA ALA A 63 16.96 -1.10 4.95
C ALA A 63 15.58 -0.40 4.83
N LEU A 64 14.57 -1.10 4.30
CA LEU A 64 13.24 -0.53 4.02
C LEU A 64 12.26 -0.65 5.18
N GLU A 65 12.59 -1.35 6.28
CA GLU A 65 11.69 -1.52 7.43
C GLU A 65 11.20 -0.17 8.00
N ARG A 66 12.07 0.84 8.00
CA ARG A 66 11.74 2.20 8.45
C ARG A 66 10.70 2.91 7.57
N VAL A 67 10.55 2.47 6.32
CA VAL A 67 9.54 2.97 5.37
C VAL A 67 8.28 2.11 5.43
N VAL A 68 8.43 0.80 5.68
CA VAL A 68 7.31 -0.14 5.77
C VAL A 68 6.44 0.11 7.02
N ALA A 69 7.04 0.42 8.16
CA ALA A 69 6.30 0.68 9.40
C ALA A 69 5.23 1.79 9.27
N PRO A 70 5.54 3.00 8.77
CA PRO A 70 4.52 4.02 8.56
C PRO A 70 3.50 3.66 7.46
N LEU A 71 3.87 2.86 6.45
CA LEU A 71 2.91 2.34 5.45
C LEU A 71 1.89 1.39 6.10
N ALA A 72 2.33 0.56 7.05
CA ALA A 72 1.46 -0.35 7.79
C ALA A 72 0.44 0.42 8.65
N GLU A 73 0.86 1.52 9.29
CA GLU A 73 -0.05 2.39 10.03
C GLU A 73 -1.11 3.05 9.12
N ILE A 74 -0.72 3.48 7.92
CA ILE A 74 -1.68 4.01 6.92
C ILE A 74 -2.68 2.92 6.54
N ALA A 75 -2.20 1.71 6.24
CA ALA A 75 -3.06 0.59 5.87
C ALA A 75 -4.05 0.21 6.98
N GLY A 76 -3.59 0.20 8.24
CA GLY A 76 -4.44 -0.03 9.41
C GLY A 76 -5.51 1.05 9.57
N ALA A 77 -5.12 2.32 9.54
CA ALA A 77 -6.05 3.44 9.65
C ALA A 77 -7.09 3.47 8.52
N GLN A 78 -6.70 3.12 7.29
CA GLN A 78 -7.63 2.99 6.18
C GLN A 78 -8.57 1.79 6.34
N ALA A 79 -8.08 0.63 6.77
CA ALA A 79 -8.92 -0.55 7.01
C ALA A 79 -9.97 -0.30 8.11
N GLU A 80 -9.59 0.39 9.19
CA GLU A 80 -10.50 0.80 10.25
C GLU A 80 -11.55 1.80 9.75
N ALA A 81 -11.14 2.79 8.94
CA ALA A 81 -12.04 3.77 8.36
C ALA A 81 -13.04 3.16 7.36
N GLU A 82 -12.64 2.13 6.63
CA GLU A 82 -13.50 1.38 5.71
C GLU A 82 -14.38 0.32 6.41
N GLY A 83 -14.27 0.17 7.74
CA GLY A 83 -15.03 -0.81 8.51
C GLY A 83 -14.58 -2.27 8.29
N HIS A 84 -13.43 -2.47 7.65
CA HIS A 84 -12.81 -3.78 7.44
C HIS A 84 -12.10 -4.22 8.72
N LYS A 85 -12.88 -4.82 9.63
CA LYS A 85 -12.36 -5.52 10.81
C LYS A 85 -11.55 -6.73 10.34
N GLU A 86 -10.22 -6.62 10.48
CA GLU A 86 -9.19 -7.58 10.06
C GLU A 86 -9.16 -7.89 8.55
N LEU A 87 -8.09 -7.42 7.88
CA LEU A 87 -7.52 -8.13 6.73
C LEU A 87 -6.90 -9.44 7.25
N THR A 88 -7.73 -10.38 7.70
CA THR A 88 -7.28 -11.74 7.96
C THR A 88 -6.69 -12.24 6.65
N GLU A 89 -5.40 -12.60 6.67
CA GLU A 89 -4.75 -13.27 5.55
C GLU A 89 -5.52 -14.55 5.24
N ARG A 90 -6.50 -14.46 4.35
CA ARG A 90 -7.11 -15.63 3.75
C ARG A 90 -6.04 -16.20 2.83
N SER A 91 -5.30 -17.19 3.33
CA SER A 91 -4.41 -18.08 2.57
C SER A 91 -5.19 -18.94 1.56
N GLY A 92 -6.04 -18.29 0.76
CA GLY A 92 -6.97 -18.88 -0.19
C GLY A 92 -7.53 -17.82 -1.14
N LEU A 93 -6.70 -17.46 -2.14
CA LEU A 93 -7.04 -16.86 -3.45
C LEU A 93 -7.55 -15.38 -3.46
N PRO A 94 -6.89 -14.46 -4.20
CA PRO A 94 -7.33 -13.07 -4.29
C PRO A 94 -7.78 -12.59 -5.69
N TRP A 95 -8.11 -13.47 -6.65
CA TRP A 95 -8.86 -12.99 -7.82
C TRP A 95 -10.35 -13.11 -7.55
N VAL A 96 -10.95 -11.96 -7.24
CA VAL A 96 -12.38 -11.72 -7.36
C VAL A 96 -12.80 -12.12 -8.77
N VAL A 97 -13.35 -13.33 -8.92
CA VAL A 97 -14.09 -13.70 -10.12
C VAL A 97 -15.42 -12.99 -9.99
N SER A 98 -15.54 -11.83 -10.65
CA SER A 98 -16.84 -11.21 -10.90
C SER A 98 -17.69 -12.24 -11.65
N ARG A 99 -18.63 -12.89 -10.95
CA ARG A 99 -19.62 -13.75 -11.58
C ARG A 99 -20.38 -12.90 -12.58
N TYR A 100 -20.15 -13.15 -13.87
CA TYR A 100 -21.13 -12.81 -14.89
C TYR A 100 -22.38 -13.62 -14.55
N ASP A 101 -23.43 -12.93 -14.15
CA ASP A 101 -24.78 -13.46 -14.14
C ASP A 101 -25.19 -13.63 -15.62
N PRO A 102 -25.45 -14.86 -16.10
CA PRO A 102 -25.98 -15.00 -17.46
C PRO A 102 -27.38 -14.39 -17.47
N LEU A 103 -27.57 -13.34 -18.26
CA LEU A 103 -28.91 -12.86 -18.63
C LEU A 103 -29.67 -14.03 -19.27
N ASP A 104 -30.58 -14.63 -18.51
CA ASP A 104 -31.61 -15.54 -19.02
C ASP A 104 -32.37 -14.83 -20.15
N ALA A 105 -32.51 -15.55 -21.28
CA ALA A 105 -33.21 -15.11 -22.49
C ALA A 105 -34.64 -15.70 -22.53
#